data_AF-A0A7J9I510-F1
#
_entry.id   AF-A0A7J9I510-F1
#
_cell.length_a   1.000
_cell.length_b   1.000
_cell.length_c   1.000
_cell.angle_alpha   90.00
_cell.angle_beta   90.00
_cell.angle_gamma   90.00
#
_symmetry.space_group_name_H-M   'P 1'
#
loop_
_entity.id
_entity.type
_entity.pdbx_description
1 polymer ?
#
loop_
_entity_poly.entity_id
_entity_poly.type
_entity_poly.pdbx_seq_one_letter_code
_entity_poly.pdbx_strand_id
1 'polypeptide(L)' 'MAKHQPELIMCRKQPGTAIGRLCEKHEGKCVICDSLVHPSTLVRICDECNYGSFQHKCVTCGGLGISDAYYCKE' A
#
# COMPACT_ATOMS: atom_id res chain seq x y z
N MET A 1 -4.40 5.48 12.80
CA MET A 1 -4.56 6.62 11.86
C MET A 1 -3.24 6.80 11.15
N ALA A 2 -3.21 6.73 9.82
CA ALA A 2 -1.98 6.87 9.07
C ALA A 2 -1.35 8.23 9.32
N LYS A 3 -0.10 8.26 9.80
CA LYS A 3 0.72 9.46 9.96
C LYS A 3 1.16 10.05 8.60
N HIS A 4 0.47 9.70 7.52
CA HIS A 4 0.64 10.36 6.23
C HIS A 4 -0.04 11.73 6.28
N GLN A 5 0.44 12.63 5.44
CA GLN A 5 -0.18 13.94 5.20
C GLN A 5 -1.71 13.82 5.26
N PRO A 6 -2.41 14.67 6.04
CA PRO A 6 -3.86 14.55 6.27
C PRO A 6 -4.72 14.63 4.99
N GLU A 7 -4.12 14.98 3.85
CA GLU A 7 -4.76 15.08 2.54
C GLU A 7 -4.71 13.79 1.70
N LEU A 8 -3.91 12.79 2.10
CA LEU A 8 -3.86 11.50 1.41
C LEU A 8 -5.07 10.64 1.80
N ILE A 9 -6.09 10.65 0.95
CA ILE A 9 -7.30 9.84 1.10
C ILE A 9 -7.08 8.45 0.50
N MET A 10 -7.28 7.41 1.31
CA MET A 10 -7.25 6.02 0.84
C MET A 10 -8.48 5.72 -0.03
N CYS A 11 -8.32 4.93 -1.09
CA CYS A 11 -9.39 4.56 -2.02
C CYS A 11 -10.60 3.88 -1.33
N ARG A 12 -10.35 2.94 -0.40
CA ARG A 12 -11.37 2.18 0.36
C ARG A 12 -12.46 1.46 -0.47
N LYS A 13 -12.22 1.23 -1.76
CA LYS A 13 -13.05 0.33 -2.59
C LYS A 13 -12.84 -1.14 -2.19
N GLN A 14 -13.72 -2.02 -2.68
CA GLN A 14 -13.58 -3.46 -2.47
C GLN A 14 -12.20 -3.94 -2.93
N PRO A 15 -11.40 -4.58 -2.06
CA PRO A 15 -10.09 -5.10 -2.45
C PRO A 15 -10.26 -6.23 -3.45
N GLY A 16 -9.49 -6.16 -4.55
CA GLY A 16 -9.45 -7.18 -5.58
C GLY A 16 -8.44 -8.28 -5.26
N THR A 17 -7.92 -8.92 -6.31
CA THR A 17 -6.91 -9.98 -6.19
C THR A 17 -5.47 -9.43 -6.26
N ALA A 18 -5.31 -8.19 -6.72
CA ALA A 18 -4.02 -7.56 -6.89
C ALA A 18 -3.36 -7.21 -5.55
N ILE A 19 -2.07 -7.52 -5.45
CA ILE A 19 -1.25 -7.23 -4.28
C ILE A 19 -0.73 -5.79 -4.39
N GLY A 20 -0.88 -5.01 -3.32
CA GLY A 20 -0.30 -3.68 -3.22
C GLY A 20 1.22 -3.75 -3.13
N ARG A 21 1.93 -2.84 -3.80
CA ARG A 21 3.40 -2.77 -3.73
C ARG A 21 3.88 -1.48 -3.11
N LEU A 22 5.12 -1.46 -2.64
CA LEU A 22 5.81 -0.32 -2.04
C LEU A 22 7.09 -0.05 -2.82
N CYS A 23 7.47 1.22 -2.92
CA CYS A 23 8.79 1.61 -3.43
C CYS A 23 9.85 1.49 -2.35
N GLU A 24 11.13 1.58 -2.74
CA GLU A 24 12.29 1.52 -1.84
C GLU A 24 12.19 2.44 -0.61
N LYS A 25 11.54 3.61 -0.73
CA LYS A 25 11.42 4.59 0.36
C LYS A 25 10.39 4.21 1.43
N HIS A 26 9.43 3.34 1.07
CA HIS A 26 8.35 2.92 1.94
C HIS A 26 8.41 1.42 2.27
N GLU A 27 9.50 0.75 1.86
CA GLU A 27 9.66 -0.68 2.08
C GLU A 27 9.56 -1.05 3.57
N GLY A 28 8.85 -2.14 3.86
CA GLY A 28 8.66 -2.66 5.22
C GLY A 28 7.70 -1.85 6.09
N LYS A 29 7.25 -0.68 5.64
CA LYS A 29 6.32 0.16 6.40
C LYS A 29 4.89 -0.31 6.19
N CYS A 30 4.11 -0.34 7.26
CA CYS A 30 2.69 -0.58 7.14
C CYS A 30 1.97 0.60 6.48
N VAL A 31 1.13 0.30 5.49
CA VAL A 31 0.33 1.29 4.75
C VAL A 31 -0.67 2.08 5.60
N ILE A 32 -1.02 1.59 6.80
CA ILE A 32 -1.92 2.25 7.75
C ILE A 32 -1.17 2.95 8.86
N CYS A 33 -0.09 2.35 9.40
CA CYS A 33 0.54 2.81 10.63
C CYS A 33 1.91 3.50 10.39
N ASP A 34 2.45 3.48 9.16
CA ASP A 34 3.83 3.82 8.75
C ASP A 34 4.91 3.15 9.64
N SER A 35 4.52 2.18 10.47
CA SER A 35 5.40 1.52 11.43
C SER A 35 5.92 0.22 10.82
N LEU A 36 7.13 -0.16 11.22
CA LEU A 36 7.88 -1.31 10.72
C LEU A 36 7.55 -2.61 11.50
N VAL A 37 6.46 -2.62 12.27
CA VAL A 37 6.13 -3.73 13.18
C VAL A 37 5.42 -4.87 12.46
N HIS A 38 6.07 -6.04 12.49
CA HIS A 38 5.56 -7.38 12.18
C HIS A 38 4.54 -7.44 11.03
N PRO A 39 5.01 -7.42 9.76
CA PRO A 39 4.14 -7.63 8.62
C PRO A 39 3.44 -8.99 8.73
N SER A 40 2.11 -8.99 8.80
CA SER A 40 1.32 -10.22 8.99
C SER A 40 0.38 -10.51 7.84
N THR A 41 -0.21 -9.46 7.27
CA THR A 41 -1.25 -9.61 6.24
C THR A 41 -0.86 -8.85 4.98
N LEU A 42 -0.90 -9.51 3.82
CA LEU A 42 -0.66 -8.86 2.53
C LEU A 42 -1.74 -7.81 2.22
N VAL A 43 -1.33 -6.66 1.73
CA VAL A 43 -2.23 -5.58 1.30
C VAL A 43 -2.80 -5.93 -0.07
N ARG A 44 -4.12 -5.82 -0.21
CA ARG A 44 -4.80 -5.97 -1.50
C ARG A 44 -5.39 -4.64 -1.95
N ILE A 45 -5.20 -4.33 -3.23
CA ILE A 45 -5.72 -3.12 -3.86
C ILE A 45 -6.97 -3.45 -4.67
N CYS A 46 -7.84 -2.46 -4.89
CA CYS A 46 -8.98 -2.63 -5.79
C CYS A 46 -8.52 -2.75 -7.24
N ASP A 47 -9.32 -3.40 -8.10
CA ASP A 47 -8.99 -3.61 -9.51
C ASP A 47 -8.77 -2.30 -10.27
N GLU A 48 -9.45 -1.22 -9.89
CA GLU A 48 -9.27 0.11 -10.51
C GLU A 48 -7.87 0.69 -10.23
N CYS A 49 -7.35 0.53 -9.00
CA CYS A 49 -5.99 0.94 -8.66
C CYS A 49 -4.93 0.06 -9.33
N ASN A 50 -5.30 -1.12 -9.81
CA ASN A 50 -4.42 -2.03 -10.54
C ASN A 50 -4.65 -1.99 -12.07
N TYR A 51 -5.37 -0.99 -12.59
CA TYR A 51 -5.68 -0.94 -14.01
C TYR A 51 -4.65 -0.12 -14.81
N GLY A 52 -4.16 -0.70 -15.92
CA GLY A 52 -3.28 -0.04 -16.88
C GLY A 52 -2.00 0.51 -16.27
N SER A 53 -1.74 1.81 -16.45
CA SER A 53 -0.53 2.50 -15.99
C SER A 53 -0.41 2.65 -14.47
N PHE A 54 -1.40 2.21 -13.69
CA PHE A 54 -1.33 2.18 -12.22
C PHE A 54 -0.82 0.85 -11.65
N GLN A 55 -0.61 -0.15 -12.51
CA GLN A 55 0.00 -1.41 -12.13
C GLN A 55 1.41 -1.21 -11.59
N HIS A 56 1.78 -2.07 -10.63
CA HIS A 56 3.12 -2.07 -10.02
C HIS A 56 3.52 -0.71 -9.42
N LYS A 57 2.56 0.11 -9.01
CA LYS A 57 2.85 1.36 -8.30
C LYS A 57 2.86 1.20 -6.80
N CYS A 58 3.64 2.05 -6.15
CA CYS A 58 3.69 2.20 -4.71
C CYS A 58 2.33 2.70 -4.20
N VAL A 59 1.70 1.95 -3.30
CA VAL A 59 0.40 2.30 -2.72
C VAL A 59 0.43 3.57 -1.87
N THR A 60 1.61 4.00 -1.43
CA THR A 60 1.79 5.18 -0.56
C THR A 60 2.10 6.45 -1.34
N CYS A 61 2.93 6.37 -2.40
CA CYS A 61 3.40 7.56 -3.13
C CYS A 61 3.18 7.52 -4.65
N GLY A 62 2.67 6.42 -5.21
CA GLY A 62 2.48 6.25 -6.66
C GLY A 62 3.77 6.07 -7.47
N GLY A 63 4.94 5.97 -6.83
CA GLY A 63 6.21 5.63 -7.47
C GLY A 63 6.29 4.18 -7.96
N LEU A 64 7.45 3.74 -8.45
CA LEU A 64 7.65 2.36 -8.89
C LEU A 64 7.66 1.40 -7.68
N GLY A 65 6.74 0.44 -7.66
CA GLY A 65 6.62 -0.57 -6.61
C GLY A 65 7.55 -1.73 -6.86
N ILE A 66 8.42 -2.03 -5.88
CA ILE A 66 9.45 -3.07 -5.95
C ILE A 66 9.06 -4.23 -5.03
N SER A 67 8.58 -3.90 -3.83
CA SER A 67 8.36 -4.87 -2.75
C SER A 67 6.88 -4.95 -2.40
N ASP A 68 6.42 -6.10 -1.91
CA ASP A 68 5.02 -6.28 -1.55
C ASP A 68 4.66 -5.51 -0.27
N ALA A 69 3.45 -4.96 -0.23
CA ALA A 69 2.94 -4.18 0.90
C ALA A 69 2.26 -5.09 1.93
N TYR A 70 2.49 -4.81 3.21
CA TYR A 70 1.93 -5.56 4.32
C TYR A 70 1.23 -4.65 5.33
N TYR A 71 0.20 -5.18 5.98
CA TYR A 71 -0.42 -4.61 7.15
C TYR A 71 0.32 -5.09 8.41
N CYS A 72 0.60 -4.14 9.31
CA CYS A 72 1.02 -4.40 10.68
C CYS A 72 -0.12 -5.13 11.42
N LYS A 73 0.21 -6.16 12.19
CA LYS A 73 -0.72 -6.74 13.18
C LYS A 73 -0.44 -6.03 14.50
N GLU A 74 -1.46 -5.37 15.03
CA GLU A 74 -1.44 -4.77 16.38
C GLU A 74 -1.45 -5.87 17.45
#